data_AF-A0A7C6YYH1-F1
#
_entry.id   AF-A0A7C6YYH1-F1
#
_cell.length_a   1.000
_cell.length_b   1.000
_cell.length_c   1.000
_cell.angle_alpha   90.00
_cell.angle_beta   90.00
_cell.angle_gamma   90.00
#
_symmetry.space_group_name_H-M   'P 1'
#
loop_
_entity.id
_entity.type
_entity.pdbx_description
1 polymer ?
#
loop_
_entity_poly.entity_id
_entity_poly.type
_entity_poly.pdbx_seq_one_letter_code
_entity_poly.pdbx_strand_id
1 'polypeptide(L)'
;SIYDCAGSRELIINACARLIDEYELKNIHGRLMTYHKSAISYCIDNNIPLEKTRLIGTIKIVNFKTLMESLRRYFYEIYDNKFIDELEFENSEKGACFKFKEKKCVIADKQKLNDLIFGGAEVSSIDFVNDLGLEADYEVFAEFFDKCFPIPFIDPLSLNYI
;
A
#
# COMPACT_ATOMS: atom_id res chain seq x y z
N SER A 1 -1.56 -29.88 7.55
CA SER A 1 -1.38 -28.96 8.69
C SER A 1 -0.59 -27.77 8.19
N ILE A 2 -1.08 -26.54 8.40
CA ILE A 2 -0.29 -25.34 8.14
C ILE A 2 0.58 -25.13 9.38
N TYR A 3 1.90 -25.14 9.20
CA TYR A 3 2.85 -24.86 10.27
C TYR A 3 3.19 -23.37 10.23
N ASP A 4 2.77 -22.63 11.25
CA ASP A 4 3.23 -21.25 11.45
C ASP A 4 4.62 -21.29 12.09
N CYS A 5 5.63 -20.91 11.31
CA CYS A 5 7.00 -20.76 11.79
C CYS A 5 7.34 -19.27 11.86
N ALA A 6 7.59 -18.77 13.07
CA ALA A 6 8.13 -17.44 13.29
C ALA A 6 9.66 -17.48 13.25
N GLY A 7 10.27 -16.62 12.42
CA GLY A 7 11.72 -16.51 12.27
C GLY A 7 12.10 -15.25 11.49
N SER A 8 13.40 -14.96 11.40
CA SER A 8 13.87 -13.93 10.47
C SER A 8 13.36 -14.25 9.06
N ARG A 9 12.77 -13.24 8.39
CA ARG A 9 12.22 -13.42 7.03
C ARG A 9 13.30 -13.87 6.04
N GLU A 10 14.54 -13.45 6.25
CA GLU A 10 15.71 -13.90 5.47
C GLU A 10 16.00 -15.39 5.70
N LEU A 11 15.89 -15.87 6.94
CA LEU A 11 16.06 -17.29 7.25
C LEU A 11 14.96 -18.14 6.61
N ILE A 12 13.73 -17.64 6.57
CA ILE A 12 12.60 -18.29 5.90
C ILE A 12 12.88 -18.39 4.40
N ILE A 13 13.31 -17.30 3.75
CA ILE A 13 13.64 -17.29 2.33
C ILE A 13 14.79 -18.28 2.02
N ASN A 14 15.84 -18.28 2.84
CA ASN A 14 16.95 -19.22 2.70
C ASN A 14 16.52 -20.69 2.87
N ALA A 15 15.63 -20.95 3.83
CA ALA A 15 15.08 -22.29 4.02
C ALA A 15 14.26 -22.72 2.80
N CYS A 16 13.43 -21.83 2.24
CA CYS A 16 12.69 -22.10 1.02
C CYS A 16 13.61 -22.41 -0.18
N ALA A 17 14.70 -21.64 -0.36
CA ALA A 17 15.67 -21.91 -1.41
C ALA A 17 16.28 -23.32 -1.29
N ARG A 18 16.68 -23.71 -0.07
CA ARG A 18 17.20 -25.06 0.20
C ARG A 18 16.18 -26.16 -0.08
N LEU A 19 14.90 -25.93 0.26
CA LEU A 19 13.83 -26.90 -0.01
C LEU A 19 13.56 -27.09 -1.50
N ILE A 20 13.72 -26.04 -2.31
CA ILE A 20 13.62 -26.13 -3.77
C ILE A 20 14.69 -27.09 -4.31
N ASP A 21 15.94 -26.91 -3.88
CA ASP A 21 17.07 -27.73 -4.32
C ASP A 21 16.97 -29.17 -3.81
N GLU A 22 16.67 -29.35 -2.52
CA GLU A 22 16.64 -30.67 -1.86
C GLU A 22 15.53 -31.58 -2.37
N TYR A 23 14.38 -31.01 -2.73
CA TYR A 23 13.18 -31.76 -3.15
C TYR A 23 12.85 -31.58 -4.64
N GLU A 24 13.77 -31.01 -5.43
CA GLU A 24 13.59 -30.73 -6.87
C GLU A 24 12.26 -30.00 -7.18
N LEU A 25 11.85 -29.05 -6.32
CA LEU A 25 10.60 -28.32 -6.50
C LEU A 25 10.71 -27.32 -7.66
N LYS A 26 9.65 -27.16 -8.45
CA LYS A 26 9.63 -26.17 -9.54
C LYS A 26 9.62 -24.73 -9.02
N ASN A 27 8.87 -24.48 -7.94
CA ASN A 27 8.76 -23.18 -7.29
C ASN A 27 8.17 -23.31 -5.87
N ILE A 28 8.38 -22.28 -5.05
CA ILE A 28 7.66 -22.06 -3.78
C ILE A 28 7.00 -20.68 -3.90
N HIS A 29 5.70 -20.61 -3.59
CA HIS A 29 4.96 -19.36 -3.57
C HIS A 29 4.94 -18.80 -2.15
N GLY A 30 5.58 -17.65 -1.95
CA GLY A 30 5.53 -16.87 -0.72
C GLY A 30 4.88 -15.51 -0.96
N ARG A 31 4.23 -14.96 0.06
CA ARG A 31 3.71 -13.58 0.03
C ARG A 31 4.58 -12.66 0.86
N LEU A 32 5.11 -11.63 0.24
CA LEU A 32 5.79 -10.53 0.91
C LEU A 32 4.92 -9.28 0.83
N MET A 33 4.61 -8.71 1.98
CA MET A 33 3.90 -7.45 2.12
C MET A 33 4.87 -6.28 1.94
N THR A 34 4.39 -5.12 1.52
CA THR A 34 5.23 -3.91 1.30
C THR A 34 6.02 -3.49 2.54
N TYR A 35 5.51 -3.77 3.74
CA TYR A 35 6.22 -3.50 5.00
C TYR A 35 7.32 -4.52 5.33
N HIS A 36 7.47 -5.61 4.57
CA HIS A 36 8.57 -6.58 4.70
C HIS A 36 9.86 -6.08 4.00
N LYS A 37 10.27 -4.84 4.25
CA LYS A 37 11.36 -4.17 3.53
C LYS A 37 12.64 -5.01 3.48
N SER A 38 13.10 -5.55 4.61
CA SER A 38 14.32 -6.37 4.65
C SER A 38 14.23 -7.64 3.80
N ALA A 39 13.09 -8.31 3.80
CA ALA A 39 12.86 -9.52 3.01
C ALA A 39 12.81 -9.21 1.51
N ILE A 40 12.16 -8.10 1.14
CA ILE A 40 12.10 -7.63 -0.24
C ILE A 40 13.50 -7.25 -0.73
N SER A 41 14.25 -6.47 0.05
CA SER A 41 15.65 -6.12 -0.25
C SER A 41 16.51 -7.37 -0.42
N TYR A 42 16.40 -8.32 0.50
CA TYR A 42 17.12 -9.59 0.40
C TYR A 42 16.81 -10.35 -0.90
N CYS A 43 15.53 -10.44 -1.30
CA CYS A 43 15.15 -11.05 -2.57
C CYS A 43 15.76 -10.32 -3.78
N ILE A 44 15.75 -8.98 -3.77
CA ILE A 44 16.34 -8.17 -4.84
C ILE A 44 17.85 -8.41 -4.92
N ASP A 45 18.55 -8.30 -3.79
CA ASP A 45 20.01 -8.44 -3.70
C ASP A 45 20.50 -9.83 -4.13
N ASN A 46 19.66 -10.85 -3.99
CA ASN A 46 19.97 -12.24 -4.36
C ASN A 46 19.31 -12.69 -5.68
N ASN A 47 18.78 -11.77 -6.49
CA ASN A 47 18.13 -12.06 -7.78
C ASN A 47 16.96 -13.08 -7.69
N ILE A 48 16.24 -13.09 -6.57
CA ILE A 48 15.04 -13.91 -6.40
C ILE A 48 13.88 -13.19 -7.10
N PRO A 49 13.20 -13.82 -8.08
CA PRO A 49 12.10 -13.17 -8.80
C PRO A 49 10.95 -12.77 -7.87
N LEU A 50 10.55 -11.51 -7.93
CA LEU A 50 9.38 -10.97 -7.22
C LEU A 50 8.34 -10.50 -8.23
N GLU A 51 7.10 -10.95 -8.06
CA GLU A 51 5.95 -10.45 -8.81
C GLU A 51 5.12 -9.54 -7.90
N LYS A 52 4.97 -8.27 -8.29
CA LYS A 52 4.06 -7.36 -7.60
C LYS A 52 2.62 -7.69 -8.00
N THR A 53 1.88 -8.25 -7.06
CA THR A 53 0.46 -8.59 -7.24
C THR A 53 -0.38 -7.90 -6.18
N ARG A 54 -1.66 -7.67 -6.48
CA ARG A 54 -2.59 -7.12 -5.49
C ARG A 54 -2.91 -8.15 -4.42
N LEU A 55 -3.09 -7.67 -3.20
CA LEU A 55 -3.19 -8.45 -1.98
C LEU A 55 -4.48 -9.28 -1.81
N ILE A 56 -5.27 -9.51 -2.87
CA ILE A 56 -6.59 -10.20 -2.93
C ILE A 56 -7.76 -9.24 -3.14
N GLY A 57 -8.63 -9.62 -4.08
CA GLY A 57 -9.97 -9.07 -4.26
C GLY A 57 -9.99 -7.67 -4.86
N THR A 58 -10.98 -7.40 -5.71
CA THR A 58 -11.29 -6.01 -6.08
C THR A 58 -11.85 -5.30 -4.85
N ILE A 59 -11.00 -4.59 -4.10
CA ILE A 59 -11.48 -3.61 -3.13
C ILE A 59 -12.13 -2.49 -3.92
N LYS A 60 -13.39 -2.20 -3.63
CA LYS A 60 -14.11 -1.08 -4.22
C LYS A 60 -14.34 -0.05 -3.12
N ILE A 61 -13.64 1.08 -3.21
CA ILE A 61 -13.90 2.22 -2.34
C ILE A 61 -15.23 2.85 -2.79
N VAL A 62 -16.29 2.59 -2.03
CA VAL A 62 -17.64 3.12 -2.33
C VAL A 62 -17.78 4.57 -1.84
N ASN A 63 -17.15 4.90 -0.71
CA ASN A 63 -17.17 6.23 -0.13
C ASN A 63 -15.76 6.59 0.39
N PHE A 64 -14.99 7.30 -0.44
CA PHE A 64 -13.61 7.67 -0.14
C PHE A 64 -13.52 8.59 1.09
N LYS A 65 -14.34 9.64 1.15
CA LYS A 65 -14.36 10.57 2.29
C LYS A 65 -14.55 9.82 3.60
N THR A 66 -15.59 9.00 3.72
CA THR A 66 -15.86 8.28 4.97
C THR A 66 -14.72 7.31 5.34
N LEU A 67 -14.12 6.64 4.35
CA LEU A 67 -12.97 5.77 4.59
C LEU A 67 -11.77 6.55 5.14
N MET A 68 -11.39 7.66 4.50
CA MET A 68 -10.25 8.47 4.94
C MET A 68 -10.50 9.12 6.31
N GLU A 69 -11.71 9.60 6.57
CA GLU A 69 -12.08 10.13 7.89
C GLU A 69 -12.00 9.05 8.98
N SER A 70 -12.37 7.81 8.67
CA SER A 70 -12.24 6.68 9.60
C SER A 70 -10.78 6.34 9.89
N LEU A 71 -9.89 6.60 8.94
CA LEU A 71 -8.44 6.43 9.08
C LEU A 71 -7.74 7.65 9.72
N ARG A 72 -8.47 8.75 10.01
CA ARG A 72 -7.85 9.99 10.51
C ARG A 72 -7.01 9.78 11.76
N ARG A 73 -7.47 8.92 12.68
CA ARG A 73 -6.70 8.56 13.89
C ARG A 73 -5.37 7.89 13.56
N TYR A 74 -5.36 6.98 12.58
CA TYR A 74 -4.14 6.35 12.10
C TYR A 74 -3.16 7.38 11.50
N PHE A 75 -3.67 8.40 10.79
CA PHE A 75 -2.81 9.45 10.26
C PHE A 75 -2.16 10.30 11.37
N TYR A 76 -2.87 10.62 12.45
CA TYR A 76 -2.29 11.30 13.62
C TYR A 76 -1.18 10.49 14.30
N GLU A 77 -1.21 9.16 14.22
CA GLU A 77 -0.19 8.31 14.82
C GLU A 77 1.13 8.30 14.01
N ILE A 78 1.09 8.72 12.75
CA ILE A 78 2.21 8.57 11.80
C ILE A 78 2.75 9.92 11.32
N TYR A 79 1.89 10.91 11.15
CA TYR A 79 2.21 12.17 10.49
C TYR A 79 1.98 13.39 11.39
N ASP A 80 2.39 14.57 10.92
CA ASP A 80 2.28 15.81 11.68
C ASP A 80 0.82 16.17 12.02
N ASN A 81 0.51 16.32 13.30
CA ASN A 81 -0.85 16.61 13.77
C ASN A 81 -1.43 17.89 13.16
N LYS A 82 -0.63 18.95 12.98
CA LYS A 82 -1.13 20.21 12.39
C LYS A 82 -1.51 20.02 10.93
N PHE A 83 -0.71 19.24 10.19
CA PHE A 83 -1.06 18.86 8.83
C PHE A 83 -2.38 18.08 8.79
N ILE A 84 -2.56 17.09 9.68
CA ILE A 84 -3.78 16.28 9.74
C ILE A 84 -5.01 17.09 10.17
N ASP A 85 -4.86 18.05 11.07
CA ASP A 85 -5.95 18.93 11.51
C ASP A 85 -6.52 19.76 10.35
N GLU A 86 -5.69 20.15 9.40
CA GLU A 86 -6.07 20.94 8.21
C GLU A 86 -6.31 20.08 6.96
N LEU A 87 -6.12 18.75 7.05
CA LEU A 87 -6.32 17.82 5.94
C LEU A 87 -7.81 17.49 5.77
N GLU A 88 -8.33 17.77 4.58
CA GLU A 88 -9.71 17.53 4.19
C GLU A 88 -9.79 16.45 3.09
N PHE A 89 -10.82 15.61 3.17
CA PHE A 89 -11.12 14.60 2.16
C PHE A 89 -12.46 14.87 1.49
N GLU A 90 -12.47 14.85 0.15
CA GLU A 90 -13.65 15.14 -0.65
C GLU A 90 -13.82 14.12 -1.78
N ASN A 91 -15.07 13.89 -2.18
CA ASN A 91 -15.39 13.27 -3.47
C ASN A 91 -15.66 14.41 -4.45
N SER A 92 -14.73 14.69 -5.35
CA SER A 92 -14.95 15.65 -6.43
C SER A 92 -15.62 14.97 -7.62
N GLU A 93 -16.12 15.73 -8.58
CA GLU A 93 -16.60 15.19 -9.86
C GLU A 93 -15.50 14.41 -10.62
N LYS A 94 -14.23 14.76 -10.37
CA LYS A 94 -13.06 14.18 -11.04
C LYS A 94 -12.53 12.92 -10.35
N GLY A 95 -12.84 12.72 -9.07
CA GLY A 95 -12.32 11.60 -8.30
C GLY A 95 -12.15 11.91 -6.81
N ALA A 96 -11.37 11.05 -6.15
CA ALA A 96 -11.03 11.20 -4.73
C ALA A 96 -10.03 12.34 -4.53
N CYS A 97 -10.34 13.28 -3.65
CA CYS A 97 -9.59 14.52 -3.45
C CYS A 97 -9.00 14.60 -2.05
N PHE A 98 -7.69 14.81 -1.98
CA PHE A 98 -6.95 15.23 -0.79
C PHE A 98 -6.78 16.75 -0.87
N LYS A 99 -7.17 17.46 0.19
CA LYS A 99 -7.10 18.92 0.23
C LYS A 99 -6.39 19.38 1.49
N PHE A 100 -5.49 20.34 1.34
CA PHE A 100 -4.77 20.99 2.42
C PHE A 100 -4.71 22.48 2.12
N LYS A 101 -5.47 23.29 2.86
CA LYS A 101 -5.68 24.72 2.53
C LYS A 101 -6.21 24.87 1.09
N GLU A 102 -5.54 25.68 0.28
CA GLU A 102 -5.86 25.90 -1.14
C GLU A 102 -5.29 24.81 -2.07
N LYS A 103 -4.53 23.84 -1.54
CA LYS A 103 -3.81 22.84 -2.31
C LYS A 103 -4.65 21.57 -2.46
N LYS A 104 -4.68 21.01 -3.67
CA LYS A 104 -5.50 19.83 -3.98
C LYS A 104 -4.73 18.78 -4.78
N CYS A 105 -4.97 17.53 -4.43
CA CYS A 105 -4.57 16.35 -5.18
C CYS A 105 -5.77 15.44 -5.42
N VAL A 106 -6.17 15.29 -6.67
CA VAL A 106 -7.28 14.45 -7.09
C VAL A 106 -6.76 13.24 -7.85
N ILE A 107 -7.20 12.07 -7.45
CA ILE A 107 -6.92 10.81 -8.15
C ILE A 107 -8.20 10.32 -8.82
N ALA A 108 -8.23 10.41 -10.15
CA ALA A 108 -9.40 10.07 -10.96
C ALA A 108 -9.54 8.55 -11.18
N ASP A 109 -8.41 7.87 -11.30
CA ASP A 109 -8.38 6.44 -11.52
C ASP A 109 -8.61 5.69 -10.19
N LYS A 110 -9.77 5.01 -10.11
CA LYS A 110 -10.16 4.17 -8.97
C LYS A 110 -9.12 3.07 -8.68
N GLN A 111 -8.47 2.60 -9.73
CA GLN A 111 -7.47 1.57 -9.62
C GLN A 111 -6.20 2.10 -8.97
N LYS A 112 -5.75 3.29 -9.39
CA LYS A 112 -4.61 3.98 -8.77
C LYS A 112 -4.91 4.41 -7.34
N LEU A 113 -6.14 4.83 -7.04
CA LEU A 113 -6.58 5.09 -5.66
C LEU A 113 -6.46 3.85 -4.78
N ASN A 114 -6.88 2.69 -5.28
CA ASN A 114 -6.72 1.43 -4.55
C ASN A 114 -5.24 1.06 -4.38
N ASP A 115 -4.45 1.19 -5.45
CA ASP A 115 -3.01 0.87 -5.42
C ASP A 115 -2.26 1.78 -4.43
N LEU A 116 -2.66 3.05 -4.30
CA LEU A 116 -2.16 3.98 -3.28
C LEU A 116 -2.53 3.51 -1.87
N ILE A 117 -3.83 3.37 -1.58
CA ILE A 117 -4.30 3.15 -0.20
C ILE A 117 -3.92 1.76 0.31
N PHE A 118 -4.09 0.72 -0.50
CA PHE A 118 -3.95 -0.68 -0.06
C PHE A 118 -2.67 -1.35 -0.56
N GLY A 119 -1.89 -0.65 -1.39
CA GLY A 119 -0.68 -1.19 -2.00
C GLY A 119 -1.00 -2.00 -3.26
N GLY A 120 -0.12 -1.88 -4.25
CA GLY A 120 -0.27 -2.55 -5.53
C GLY A 120 0.77 -2.06 -6.54
N ALA A 121 0.28 -1.57 -7.68
CA ALA A 121 1.13 -0.92 -8.67
C ALA A 121 1.70 0.41 -8.14
N GLU A 122 2.76 0.89 -8.79
CA GLU A 122 3.35 2.19 -8.45
C GLU A 122 2.36 3.33 -8.75
N VAL A 123 2.26 4.26 -7.79
CA VAL A 123 1.46 5.49 -7.89
C VAL A 123 2.41 6.68 -7.73
N SER A 124 2.38 7.60 -8.68
CA SER A 124 3.31 8.73 -8.77
C SER A 124 2.55 10.03 -9.06
N SER A 125 3.26 11.16 -9.10
CA SER A 125 2.67 12.49 -9.31
C SER A 125 1.80 12.60 -10.57
N ILE A 126 2.13 11.87 -11.65
CA ILE A 126 1.34 11.85 -12.91
C ILE A 126 -0.05 11.23 -12.74
N ASP A 127 -0.27 10.43 -11.69
CA ASP A 127 -1.57 9.82 -11.41
C ASP A 127 -2.53 10.80 -10.71
N PHE A 128 -2.05 11.99 -10.35
CA PHE A 128 -2.83 13.03 -9.68
C PHE A 128 -3.04 14.24 -10.60
N VAL A 129 -4.21 14.84 -10.46
CA VAL A 129 -4.58 16.12 -11.09
C VAL A 129 -5.15 17.07 -10.05
N ASN A 130 -5.24 18.37 -10.36
CA ASN A 130 -6.06 19.28 -9.55
C ASN A 130 -7.55 19.15 -9.94
N ASP A 131 -8.42 19.94 -9.31
CA ASP A 131 -9.87 19.95 -9.57
C ASP A 131 -10.24 20.41 -10.99
N LEU A 132 -9.36 21.13 -11.67
CA LEU A 132 -9.48 21.52 -13.07
C LEU A 132 -8.95 20.45 -14.05
N GLY A 133 -8.36 19.37 -13.56
CA GLY A 133 -7.75 18.32 -14.38
C GLY A 133 -6.36 18.68 -14.93
N LEU A 134 -5.69 19.67 -14.32
CA LEU A 134 -4.32 20.07 -14.64
C LEU A 134 -3.34 19.45 -13.63
N GLU A 135 -2.07 19.87 -13.67
CA GLU A 135 -1.04 19.45 -12.73
C GLU A 135 -1.48 19.66 -11.27
N ALA A 136 -1.33 18.61 -10.46
CA ALA A 136 -1.71 18.60 -9.05
C ALA A 136 -0.65 19.27 -8.17
N ASP A 137 -1.05 19.71 -6.98
CA ASP A 137 -0.11 20.14 -5.94
C ASP A 137 0.55 18.94 -5.22
N TYR A 138 1.04 17.95 -5.97
CA TYR A 138 1.49 16.64 -5.45
C TYR A 138 2.56 16.75 -4.36
N GLU A 139 3.52 17.65 -4.54
CA GLU A 139 4.64 17.85 -3.61
C GLU A 139 4.19 18.19 -2.19
N VAL A 140 2.99 18.79 -2.02
CA VAL A 140 2.42 19.09 -0.70
C VAL A 140 2.02 17.82 0.05
N PHE A 141 1.67 16.76 -0.68
CA PHE A 141 1.16 15.51 -0.13
C PHE A 141 2.15 14.34 -0.24
N ALA A 142 3.26 14.51 -0.98
CA ALA A 142 4.20 13.43 -1.28
C ALA A 142 4.71 12.72 -0.02
N GLU A 143 5.17 13.48 0.98
CA GLU A 143 5.67 12.92 2.24
C GLU A 143 4.55 12.26 3.06
N PHE A 144 3.35 12.84 3.06
CA PHE A 144 2.17 12.23 3.68
C PHE A 144 1.81 10.89 3.03
N PHE A 145 1.84 10.82 1.69
CA PHE A 145 1.55 9.59 0.96
C PHE A 145 2.60 8.51 1.22
N ASP A 146 3.90 8.85 1.21
CA ASP A 146 4.98 7.89 1.48
C ASP A 146 4.91 7.32 2.91
N LYS A 147 4.53 8.14 3.89
CA LYS A 147 4.49 7.71 5.29
C LYS A 147 3.21 6.97 5.68
N CYS A 148 2.06 7.47 5.23
CA CYS A 148 0.76 6.94 5.65
C CYS A 148 0.27 5.81 4.75
N PHE A 149 0.74 5.74 3.51
CA PHE A 149 0.31 4.74 2.53
C PHE A 149 1.46 3.86 2.01
N PRO A 150 1.17 2.61 1.60
CA PRO A 150 -0.11 1.94 1.77
C PRO A 150 -0.42 1.66 3.24
N ILE A 151 -1.70 1.68 3.61
CA ILE A 151 -2.11 1.34 4.97
C ILE A 151 -1.72 -0.11 5.25
N PRO A 152 -1.18 -0.43 6.45
CA PRO A 152 -0.90 -1.80 6.86
C PRO A 152 -2.23 -2.52 7.06
N PHE A 153 -2.81 -3.03 5.98
CA PHE A 153 -4.01 -3.86 6.04
C PHE A 153 -3.62 -5.28 6.44
N ILE A 154 -4.36 -5.89 7.37
CA ILE A 154 -4.18 -7.30 7.72
C ILE A 154 -4.55 -8.12 6.46
N ASP A 155 -3.66 -9.02 6.01
CA ASP A 155 -3.96 -9.90 4.88
C ASP A 155 -5.30 -10.60 5.16
N PRO A 156 -6.34 -10.44 4.33
CA PRO A 156 -7.64 -11.04 4.57
C PRO A 156 -7.59 -12.58 4.55
N LEU A 157 -6.53 -13.21 4.02
CA LEU A 157 -6.28 -14.65 4.19
C LEU A 157 -5.50 -15.01 5.46
N SER A 158 -4.89 -14.04 6.14
CA SER A 158 -4.34 -14.20 7.48
C SER A 158 -5.39 -13.98 8.58
N LEU A 159 -6.58 -13.49 8.22
CA LEU A 159 -7.74 -13.48 9.11
C LEU A 159 -8.36 -14.88 9.13
N ASN A 160 -7.92 -15.71 10.08
CA ASN A 160 -8.69 -16.89 10.48
C ASN A 160 -10.01 -16.41 11.09
N TYR A 161 -11.10 -16.43 10.32
CA TYR A 161 -12.44 -16.36 10.88
C TYR A 161 -12.69 -17.69 11.62
N ILE A 162 -12.64 -17.66 12.95
CA ILE A 162 -13.10 -18.74 13.84
C ILE A 162 -14.49 -18.38 14.35
#